data_AF-A0AAR5PYA1-F1
#
_entry.id   AF-A0AAR5PYA1-F1
#
_cell.length_a   1.000
_cell.length_b   1.000
_cell.length_c   1.000
_cell.angle_alpha   90.00
_cell.angle_beta   90.00
_cell.angle_gamma   90.00
#
_symmetry.space_group_name_H-M   'P 1'
#
loop_
_entity.id
_entity.type
_entity.pdbx_description
1 polymer ?
#
loop_
_entity_poly.entity_id
_entity_poly.type
_entity_poly.pdbx_seq_one_letter_code
_entity_poly.pdbx_strand_id
1 'polypeptide(L)'
;MGCNAAKNVAVIPLDGNAHSSNGEVKTDRYDAAPNYIDLDPGEIENAMVNNVLKAGNGMSFDITFDESEDKQPPKRIIELQEAENKEPPSLEKLQEKLEEAELRRQQFLQQRLQSANNLKKHTNHETLKSTDQSPNHLAVPQNAL
;
A
#
# COMPACT_ATOMS: atom_id res chain seq x y z
N MET A 1 18.42 30.36 19.19
CA MET A 1 17.32 29.37 19.29
C MET A 1 17.28 28.62 17.97
N GLY A 2 17.75 27.37 17.93
CA GLY A 2 17.80 26.57 16.71
C GLY A 2 17.12 25.24 16.95
N CYS A 3 16.02 24.98 16.24
CA CYS A 3 15.27 23.73 16.32
C CYS A 3 15.91 22.71 15.36
N ASN A 4 16.51 21.65 15.91
CA ASN A 4 16.92 20.48 15.14
C ASN A 4 15.68 19.59 14.90
N ALA A 5 15.10 19.67 13.71
CA ALA A 5 14.05 18.75 13.28
C ALA A 5 14.68 17.43 12.83
N ALA A 6 14.71 16.44 13.72
CA ALA A 6 15.06 15.06 13.37
C ALA A 6 13.98 14.50 12.42
N LYS A 7 14.32 14.34 11.14
CA LYS A 7 13.48 13.66 10.17
C LYS A 7 13.62 12.15 10.39
N ASN A 8 12.52 11.51 10.80
CA ASN A 8 12.39 10.06 10.89
C ASN A 8 12.65 9.44 9.52
N VAL A 9 13.84 8.89 9.31
CA VAL A 9 14.13 8.01 8.18
C VAL A 9 13.55 6.65 8.54
N ALA A 10 12.40 6.30 7.95
CA ALA A 10 11.86 4.96 8.04
C ALA A 10 12.77 4.01 7.24
N VAL A 11 13.56 3.21 7.96
CA VAL A 11 14.32 2.09 7.40
C VAL A 11 13.34 0.96 7.15
N ILE A 12 13.12 0.60 5.89
CA ILE A 12 12.38 -0.60 5.50
C ILE A 12 13.38 -1.76 5.47
N PRO A 13 13.24 -2.81 6.30
CA PRO A 13 14.12 -3.96 6.27
C PRO A 13 13.97 -4.71 4.94
N LEU A 14 15.08 -4.87 4.25
CA LEU A 14 15.20 -5.64 3.02
C LEU A 14 15.42 -7.11 3.38
N ASP A 15 14.44 -7.75 4.01
CA ASP A 15 14.27 -9.21 4.02
C ASP A 15 12.91 -9.53 4.64
N GLY A 16 12.09 -10.25 3.89
CA GLY A 16 10.71 -10.56 4.26
C GLY A 16 10.67 -11.50 5.46
N ASN A 17 10.29 -10.95 6.63
CA ASN A 17 9.31 -11.53 7.54
C ASN A 17 9.04 -10.52 8.68
N ALA A 18 8.19 -9.52 8.41
CA ALA A 18 7.75 -8.59 9.44
C ALA A 18 6.58 -9.22 10.22
N HIS A 19 6.87 -10.02 11.25
CA HIS A 19 5.97 -10.14 12.39
C HIS A 19 6.15 -8.93 13.30
N SER A 20 5.67 -7.77 12.83
CA SER A 20 5.34 -6.63 13.69
C SER A 20 3.95 -6.85 14.26
N SER A 21 3.82 -7.78 15.20
CA SER A 21 2.66 -7.85 16.08
C SER A 21 2.84 -6.83 17.19
N ASN A 22 2.21 -5.66 17.04
CA ASN A 22 1.72 -4.81 18.14
C ASN A 22 0.72 -3.78 17.59
N GLY A 23 -0.24 -4.30 16.83
CA GLY A 23 -1.51 -3.63 16.57
C GLY A 23 -2.59 -4.65 16.91
N GLU A 24 -3.27 -4.46 18.03
CA GLU A 24 -4.43 -5.25 18.42
C GLU A 24 -5.53 -4.98 17.38
N VAL A 25 -5.56 -5.79 16.32
CA VAL A 25 -6.67 -5.81 15.39
C VAL A 25 -7.82 -6.47 16.13
N LYS A 26 -8.73 -5.64 16.65
CA LYS A 26 -10.09 -6.08 16.96
C LYS A 26 -10.64 -6.65 15.65
N THR A 27 -10.64 -7.97 15.56
CA THR A 27 -11.39 -8.66 14.52
C THR A 27 -12.84 -8.55 14.95
N ASP A 28 -13.51 -7.48 14.49
CA ASP A 28 -14.96 -7.50 14.43
C ASP A 28 -15.30 -8.63 13.46
N ARG A 29 -15.50 -9.82 14.02
CA ARG A 29 -16.12 -10.94 13.33
C ARG A 29 -17.55 -10.50 13.04
N TYR A 30 -17.72 -9.89 11.88
CA TYR A 30 -19.01 -9.91 11.23
C TYR A 30 -19.21 -11.35 10.76
N ASP A 31 -19.77 -12.18 11.63
CA ASP A 31 -20.66 -13.24 11.18
C ASP A 31 -21.84 -12.52 10.52
N ALA A 32 -21.63 -12.06 9.29
CA ALA A 32 -22.68 -11.51 8.46
C ALA A 32 -23.63 -12.68 8.22
N ALA A 33 -24.69 -12.74 9.02
CA ALA A 33 -25.82 -13.59 8.73
C ALA A 33 -26.18 -13.38 7.26
N PRO A 34 -26.42 -14.46 6.49
CA PRO A 34 -26.88 -14.29 5.12
C PRO A 34 -28.10 -13.36 5.15
N ASN A 35 -28.04 -12.27 4.38
CA ASN A 35 -29.20 -11.43 4.13
C ASN A 35 -30.23 -12.32 3.43
N TYR A 36 -31.10 -12.95 4.21
CA TYR A 36 -32.30 -13.57 3.69
C TYR A 36 -33.15 -12.42 3.16
N ILE A 37 -33.26 -12.38 1.84
CA ILE A 37 -34.28 -11.56 1.19
C ILE A 37 -35.59 -12.27 1.54
N ASP A 38 -36.37 -11.71 2.46
CA ASP A 38 -37.74 -12.14 2.72
C ASP A 38 -38.57 -11.75 1.48
N LEU A 39 -38.54 -12.61 0.46
CA LEU A 39 -39.40 -12.49 -0.72
C LEU A 39 -40.82 -12.87 -0.30
N ASP A 40 -41.76 -11.94 -0.50
CA ASP A 40 -43.18 -12.22 -0.31
C ASP A 40 -43.60 -13.26 -1.36
N PRO A 41 -44.32 -14.35 -1.01
CA PRO A 41 -44.62 -15.43 -1.95
C PRO A 41 -45.33 -14.99 -3.24
N GLY A 42 -46.04 -13.86 -3.20
CA GLY A 42 -46.69 -13.26 -4.37
C GLY A 42 -45.74 -12.60 -5.38
N GLU A 43 -44.53 -12.22 -4.98
CA GLU A 43 -43.52 -11.64 -5.89
C GLU A 43 -42.84 -12.74 -6.74
N ILE A 44 -42.75 -13.96 -6.21
CA ILE A 44 -42.17 -15.12 -6.91
C ILE A 44 -43.06 -15.56 -8.08
N GLU A 45 -44.38 -15.44 -7.92
CA GLU A 45 -45.35 -15.87 -8.94
C GLU A 45 -45.35 -14.98 -10.19
N ASN A 46 -44.94 -13.71 -10.05
CA ASN A 46 -44.86 -12.74 -11.15
C ASN A 46 -43.48 -12.64 -11.79
N ALA A 47 -42.53 -13.47 -11.36
CA ALA A 47 -41.15 -13.44 -11.85
C ALA A 47 -41.07 -14.01 -13.27
N MET A 48 -40.50 -13.23 -14.20
CA MET A 48 -40.21 -13.70 -15.55
C MET A 48 -38.84 -14.36 -15.61
N VAL A 49 -38.76 -15.51 -16.26
CA VAL A 49 -37.50 -16.22 -16.50
C VAL A 49 -37.01 -15.93 -17.91
N ASN A 50 -35.85 -15.28 -18.02
CA ASN A 50 -35.23 -14.82 -19.25
C ASN A 50 -33.89 -15.55 -19.49
N ASN A 51 -33.35 -15.44 -20.72
CA ASN A 51 -32.00 -15.90 -21.10
C ASN A 51 -31.65 -17.35 -20.68
N VAL A 52 -32.59 -18.28 -20.84
CA VAL A 52 -32.37 -19.69 -20.50
C VAL A 52 -31.35 -20.33 -21.45
N LEU A 53 -30.19 -20.69 -20.93
CA LEU A 53 -29.13 -21.42 -21.64
C LEU A 53 -28.90 -22.76 -20.97
N LYS A 54 -28.96 -23.85 -21.74
CA LYS A 54 -28.73 -25.22 -21.24
C LYS A 54 -27.45 -25.79 -21.86
N ALA A 55 -26.52 -26.18 -21.01
CA ALA A 55 -25.31 -26.90 -21.38
C ALA A 55 -25.35 -28.34 -20.84
N GLY A 56 -24.41 -29.18 -21.27
CA GLY A 56 -24.34 -30.59 -20.84
C GLY A 56 -24.23 -30.78 -19.32
N ASN A 57 -23.71 -29.78 -18.61
CA ASN A 57 -23.47 -29.83 -17.15
C ASN A 57 -24.38 -28.90 -16.34
N GLY A 58 -25.36 -28.23 -16.95
CA GLY A 58 -26.22 -27.31 -16.20
C GLY A 58 -27.08 -26.38 -17.05
N MET A 59 -27.82 -25.51 -16.37
CA MET A 59 -28.67 -24.49 -16.98
C MET A 59 -28.44 -23.17 -16.27
N SER A 60 -28.30 -22.08 -17.03
CA SER A 60 -28.32 -20.71 -16.52
C SER A 60 -29.57 -20.00 -17.04
N PHE A 61 -30.14 -19.14 -16.22
CA PHE A 61 -31.28 -18.31 -16.57
C PHE A 61 -31.28 -17.07 -15.69
N ASP A 62 -31.86 -16.00 -16.20
CA ASP A 62 -32.04 -14.75 -15.47
C ASP A 62 -33.47 -14.69 -14.94
N ILE A 63 -33.65 -14.28 -13.69
CA ILE A 63 -34.98 -14.04 -13.12
C ILE A 63 -35.17 -12.53 -12.98
N THR A 64 -36.14 -11.98 -13.69
CA THR A 64 -36.50 -10.56 -13.62
C THR A 64 -37.82 -10.42 -12.87
N PHE A 65 -37.78 -9.66 -11.79
CA PHE A 65 -38.97 -9.26 -11.01
C PHE A 65 -39.32 -7.82 -11.39
N ASP A 66 -40.52 -7.65 -11.95
CA ASP A 66 -41.17 -6.38 -12.32
C ASP A 66 -40.32 -5.42 -13.19
N GLU A 67 -40.76 -5.19 -14.43
CA GLU A 67 -40.11 -4.30 -15.41
C GLU A 67 -40.53 -2.83 -15.27
N SER A 68 -41.36 -2.50 -14.28
CA SER A 68 -42.08 -1.24 -14.19
C SER A 68 -41.30 -0.07 -13.56
N GLU A 69 -40.10 -0.32 -13.02
CA GLU A 69 -39.21 0.74 -12.54
C GLU A 69 -37.95 0.79 -13.40
N ASP A 70 -37.66 1.96 -13.97
CA ASP A 70 -36.38 2.30 -14.59
C ASP A 70 -35.28 2.17 -13.52
N LYS A 71 -34.80 0.94 -13.30
CA LYS A 71 -33.73 0.62 -12.35
C LYS A 71 -32.43 1.24 -12.87
N GLN A 72 -32.18 2.48 -12.48
CA GLN A 72 -30.92 3.15 -12.78
C GLN A 72 -29.76 2.33 -12.20
N PRO A 73 -28.63 2.23 -12.92
CA PRO A 73 -27.46 1.57 -12.38
C PRO A 73 -27.06 2.24 -11.05
N PRO A 74 -26.46 1.48 -10.11
CA PRO A 74 -26.01 2.02 -8.85
C PRO A 74 -25.23 3.31 -9.04
N LYS A 75 -25.54 4.34 -8.23
CA LYS A 75 -24.92 5.68 -8.35
C LYS A 75 -23.38 5.64 -8.41
N ARG A 76 -22.77 4.73 -7.65
CA ARG A 76 -21.31 4.49 -7.69
C ARG A 76 -20.82 4.08 -9.09
N ILE A 77 -21.58 3.28 -9.83
CA ILE A 77 -21.22 2.86 -11.19
C ILE A 77 -21.36 4.03 -12.16
N ILE A 78 -22.40 4.85 -11.99
CA ILE A 78 -22.59 6.07 -12.77
C ILE A 78 -21.40 7.03 -12.56
N GLU A 79 -21.03 7.29 -11.30
CA GLU A 79 -19.89 8.12 -10.94
C GLU A 79 -18.55 7.57 -11.50
N LEU A 80 -18.38 6.24 -11.50
CA LEU A 80 -17.21 5.60 -12.09
C LEU A 80 -17.18 5.71 -13.61
N GLN A 81 -18.31 5.53 -14.28
CA GLN A 81 -18.42 5.70 -15.74
C GLN A 81 -18.17 7.15 -16.15
N GLU A 82 -18.68 8.11 -15.39
CA GLU A 82 -18.39 9.54 -15.57
C GLU A 82 -16.91 9.84 -15.35
N ALA A 83 -16.25 9.17 -14.39
CA ALA A 83 -14.82 9.30 -14.15
C ALA A 83 -13.95 8.55 -15.17
N GLU A 84 -14.44 7.47 -15.78
CA GLU A 84 -13.80 6.70 -16.84
C GLU A 84 -13.85 7.40 -18.21
N ASN A 85 -14.74 8.38 -18.40
CA ASN A 85 -14.73 9.29 -19.54
C ASN A 85 -13.57 10.31 -19.53
N LYS A 86 -12.57 10.11 -18.67
CA LYS A 86 -11.30 10.85 -18.77
C LYS A 86 -10.52 10.31 -19.95
N GLU A 87 -10.12 11.21 -20.85
CA GLU A 87 -9.29 10.85 -22.00
C GLU A 87 -8.07 10.03 -21.54
N PRO A 88 -7.76 8.91 -22.22
CA PRO A 88 -6.58 8.14 -21.90
C PRO A 88 -5.34 9.03 -22.01
N PRO A 89 -4.31 8.83 -21.16
CA PRO A 89 -3.12 9.66 -21.18
C PRO A 89 -2.45 9.57 -22.56
N SER A 90 -2.05 10.72 -23.11
CA SER A 90 -1.27 10.76 -24.35
C SER A 90 0.09 10.08 -24.15
N LEU A 91 0.66 9.57 -25.25
CA LEU A 91 1.97 8.93 -25.24
C LEU A 91 3.06 9.85 -24.66
N GLU A 92 3.00 11.14 -24.97
CA GLU A 92 3.91 12.16 -24.44
C GLU A 92 3.82 12.27 -22.91
N LYS A 93 2.61 12.31 -22.32
CA LYS A 93 2.42 12.34 -20.86
C LYS A 93 2.95 11.08 -20.17
N LEU A 94 2.88 9.94 -20.85
CA LEU A 94 3.45 8.69 -20.34
C LEU A 94 4.98 8.73 -20.36
N GLN A 95 5.58 9.25 -21.44
CA GLN A 95 7.03 9.42 -21.55
C GLN A 95 7.56 10.40 -20.51
N GLU A 96 6.91 11.55 -20.31
CA GLU A 96 7.27 12.53 -19.28
C GLU A 96 7.34 11.89 -17.88
N LYS A 97 6.34 11.06 -17.53
CA LYS A 97 6.33 10.35 -16.24
C LYS A 97 7.42 9.29 -16.12
N LEU A 98 7.79 8.64 -17.21
CA LEU A 98 8.89 7.67 -17.23
C LEU A 98 10.24 8.37 -17.03
N GLU A 99 10.46 9.49 -17.72
CA GLU A 99 11.67 10.30 -17.58
C GLU A 99 11.79 10.88 -16.16
N GLU A 100 10.69 11.37 -15.59
CA GLU A 100 10.68 11.86 -14.21
C GLU A 100 11.04 10.75 -13.21
N ALA A 101 10.50 9.54 -13.41
CA ALA A 101 10.82 8.38 -12.57
C ALA A 101 12.29 7.98 -12.69
N GLU A 102 12.86 8.03 -13.89
CA GLU A 102 14.27 7.76 -14.13
C GLU A 102 15.17 8.80 -13.45
N LEU A 103 14.82 10.09 -13.56
CA LEU A 103 15.54 11.17 -12.89
C LEU A 103 15.57 10.96 -11.37
N ARG A 104 14.43 10.63 -10.76
CA ARG A 104 14.33 10.34 -9.31
C ARG A 104 15.20 9.15 -8.92
N ARG A 105 15.25 8.09 -9.75
CA ARG A 105 16.14 6.94 -9.52
C ARG A 105 17.61 7.34 -9.53
N GLN A 106 18.03 8.16 -10.49
CA GLN A 106 19.42 8.62 -10.60
C GLN A 106 19.83 9.49 -9.41
N GLN A 107 18.96 10.42 -8.98
CA GLN A 107 19.19 11.27 -7.81
C GLN A 107 19.38 10.43 -6.53
N PHE A 108 18.50 9.45 -6.31
CA PHE A 108 18.62 8.55 -5.16
C PHE A 108 19.92 7.75 -5.19
N LEU A 109 20.30 7.23 -6.37
CA LEU A 109 21.55 6.49 -6.52
C LEU A 109 22.77 7.37 -6.26
N GLN A 110 22.77 8.61 -6.75
CA GLN A 110 23.83 9.58 -6.49
C GLN A 110 23.94 9.90 -5.00
N GLN A 111 22.81 10.10 -4.32
CA GLN A 111 22.78 10.31 -2.88
C GLN A 111 23.38 9.12 -2.12
N ARG A 112 23.01 7.88 -2.49
CA ARG A 112 23.58 6.66 -1.88
C ARG A 112 25.09 6.57 -2.09
N LEU A 113 25.58 6.88 -3.29
CA LEU A 113 27.02 6.89 -3.58
C LEU A 113 27.76 7.96 -2.77
N GLN A 114 27.20 9.17 -2.65
CA GLN A 114 27.76 10.23 -1.82
C GLN A 114 27.83 9.81 -0.34
N SER A 115 26.74 9.25 0.20
CA SER A 115 26.70 8.74 1.57
C SER A 115 27.74 7.64 1.81
N ALA A 116 27.86 6.68 0.88
CA ALA A 116 28.85 5.61 0.98
C ALA A 116 30.30 6.14 0.93
N ASN A 117 30.58 7.12 0.08
CA ASN A 117 31.92 7.72 -0.02
C ASN A 117 32.27 8.53 1.24
N ASN A 118 31.31 9.23 1.83
CA ASN A 118 31.52 9.94 3.08
C ASN A 118 31.82 8.97 4.23
N LEU A 119 31.09 7.85 4.31
CA LEU A 119 31.35 6.82 5.31
C LEU A 119 32.78 6.24 5.20
N LYS A 120 33.23 5.93 3.96
CA LYS A 120 34.60 5.45 3.71
C LYS A 120 35.69 6.43 4.14
N LYS A 121 35.45 7.74 4.08
CA LYS A 121 36.43 8.76 4.52
C LYS A 121 36.57 8.77 6.04
N HIS A 122 35.49 8.54 6.78
CA HIS A 122 35.50 8.54 8.23
C HIS A 122 36.07 7.25 8.84
N THR A 123 35.88 6.09 8.20
CA THR A 123 36.43 4.80 8.70
C THR A 123 37.96 4.70 8.63
N ASN A 124 38.62 5.50 7.78
CA ASN A 124 40.09 5.47 7.64
C ASN A 124 40.83 6.36 8.64
N HIS A 125 40.13 7.22 9.40
CA HIS A 125 40.76 8.13 10.36
C HIS A 125 40.78 7.63 11.81
N GLU A 126 40.08 6.53 12.11
CA GLU A 126 39.94 6.00 13.47
C GLU A 126 40.90 4.83 13.80
N THR A 127 41.60 4.26 12.82
CA THR A 127 42.47 3.08 13.02
C THR A 127 43.97 3.37 13.17
N LEU A 128 44.41 4.64 13.24
CA LEU A 128 45.83 5.00 13.36
C LEU A 128 46.22 5.75 14.65
N LYS A 129 45.43 5.64 15.72
CA LYS A 129 45.85 6.02 17.08
C LYS A 129 45.55 4.91 18.08
N SER A 130 46.25 3.78 17.96
CA SER A 130 46.43 2.86 19.10
C SER A 130 47.84 2.29 19.01
N THR A 131 48.79 3.13 19.39
CA THR A 131 50.13 2.72 19.80
C THR A 131 49.99 1.95 21.11
N ASP A 132 50.67 0.81 21.19
CA ASP A 132 51.00 0.02 22.38
C ASP A 132 50.72 0.70 23.73
N GLN A 133 49.77 0.14 24.50
CA GLN A 133 49.96 -0.09 25.94
C GLN A 133 48.91 -1.08 26.49
N SER A 134 49.43 -1.97 27.34
CA SER A 134 48.78 -3.11 28.00
C SER A 134 47.75 -2.70 29.09
N PRO A 135 47.14 -3.61 29.87
CA PRO A 135 45.71 -3.68 30.13
C PRO A 135 45.31 -2.93 31.43
N ASN A 136 44.02 -2.66 31.62
CA ASN A 136 43.42 -2.15 32.87
C ASN A 136 43.75 -0.71 33.29
N HIS A 137 43.10 0.30 32.69
CA HIS A 137 42.73 1.48 33.47
C HIS A 137 41.36 2.02 33.05
N LEU A 138 40.33 1.74 33.86
CA LEU A 138 39.06 2.46 33.86
C LEU A 138 39.34 3.88 34.38
N ALA A 139 39.27 4.89 33.52
CA ALA A 139 39.36 6.28 33.94
C ALA A 139 38.00 6.76 34.47
N VAL A 140 37.82 6.73 35.79
CA VAL A 140 36.73 7.42 36.48
C VAL A 140 37.15 8.88 36.68
N PRO A 141 36.37 9.88 36.24
CA PRO A 141 36.70 11.28 36.47
C PRO A 141 36.53 11.63 37.95
N GLN A 142 37.61 12.02 38.62
CA GLN A 142 37.55 12.61 39.95
C GLN A 142 37.31 14.12 39.82
N ASN A 143 36.08 14.54 40.08
CA ASN A 143 35.76 15.95 40.29
C ASN A 143 36.28 16.36 41.68
N ALA A 144 37.23 17.28 41.72
CA ALA A 144 37.74 17.87 42.96
C ALA A 144 36.92 19.11 43.35
N LEU A 145 36.76 19.26 44.68
CA LEU A 145 36.11 20.32 45.45
C LEU A 145 36.59 21.73 45.13
#